data_AF-A0A6N8ARF2-F1
#
_entry.id   AF-A0A6N8ARF2-F1
#
_cell.length_a   1.000
_cell.length_b   1.000
_cell.length_c   1.000
_cell.angle_alpha   90.00
_cell.angle_beta   90.00
_cell.angle_gamma   90.00
#
_symmetry.space_group_name_H-M   'P 1'
#
loop_
_entity.id
_entity.type
_entity.pdbx_description
1 polymer ?
#
loop_
_entity_poly.entity_id
_entity_poly.type
_entity_poly.pdbx_seq_one_letter_code
_entity_poly.pdbx_strand_id
1 'polypeptide(L)'
;MSDDAQSALLLDAISKKPMTAMEILTELGIARASARVYDLRRDGYVIHSTAVVVRNRRGKPCRVARYSAPTAQKLLIPHLPGRARYTHRPGKKDANA
;
A
#
# COMPACT_ATOMS: atom_id res chain seq x y z
N MET A 1 20.70 2.16 9.07
CA MET A 1 19.34 2.69 9.39
C MET A 1 18.53 1.53 9.94
N SER A 2 17.91 1.67 11.11
CA SER A 2 17.02 0.62 11.64
C SER A 2 15.79 0.48 10.75
N ASP A 3 15.15 -0.69 10.76
CA ASP A 3 13.91 -0.95 10.02
C ASP A 3 12.82 0.08 10.33
N ASP A 4 12.72 0.51 11.59
CA ASP A 4 11.76 1.51 12.05
C ASP A 4 11.97 2.88 11.38
N ALA A 5 13.22 3.27 11.13
CA ALA A 5 13.52 4.54 10.46
C ALA A 5 13.07 4.53 8.99
N GLN A 6 13.18 3.37 8.31
CA GLN A 6 12.66 3.21 6.95
C GLN A 6 11.13 3.25 6.92
N SER A 7 10.48 2.59 7.87
CA SER A 7 9.02 2.58 7.99
C SER A 7 8.45 3.97 8.25
N ALA A 8 9.06 4.75 9.15
CA ALA A 8 8.66 6.12 9.43
C ALA A 8 8.82 7.03 8.20
N LEU A 9 9.94 6.90 7.48
CA LEU A 9 10.20 7.67 6.26
C LEU A 9 9.22 7.30 5.14
N LEU A 10 8.91 6.01 4.99
CA LEU A 10 7.89 5.55 4.06
C LEU A 10 6.52 6.15 4.39
N LEU A 11 6.12 6.15 5.66
CA LEU A 11 4.83 6.67 6.12
C LEU A 11 4.69 8.16 5.78
N ASP A 12 5.71 8.97 6.06
CA ASP A 12 5.71 10.40 5.73
C ASP A 12 5.57 10.64 4.21
N ALA A 13 6.30 9.86 3.39
CA ALA A 13 6.24 10.00 1.94
C ALA A 13 4.85 9.64 1.37
N ILE A 14 4.29 8.48 1.75
CA ILE A 14 2.99 8.02 1.22
C ILE A 14 1.80 8.84 1.76
N SER A 15 2.01 9.57 2.85
CA SER A 15 1.06 10.53 3.44
C SER A 15 0.98 11.83 2.64
N LYS A 16 2.09 12.25 2.02
CA LYS A 16 2.17 13.43 1.14
C LYS A 16 1.71 13.12 -0.28
N LYS A 17 2.15 11.98 -0.84
CA LYS A 17 1.85 11.58 -2.22
C LYS A 17 1.69 10.06 -2.32
N PRO A 18 0.64 9.54 -2.97
CA PRO A 18 0.53 8.11 -3.19
C PRO A 18 1.62 7.59 -4.13
N MET A 19 2.37 6.57 -3.69
CA MET A 19 3.54 6.02 -4.39
C MET A 19 3.40 4.51 -4.66
N THR A 20 3.95 4.06 -5.77
CA THR A 20 4.12 2.65 -6.14
C THR A 20 5.39 2.07 -5.52
N ALA A 21 5.48 0.73 -5.47
CA ALA A 21 6.67 0.06 -4.95
C ALA A 21 7.96 0.43 -5.69
N MET A 22 7.88 0.72 -7.01
CA MET A 22 9.04 1.16 -7.78
C MET A 22 9.45 2.59 -7.43
N GLU A 23 8.49 3.51 -7.31
CA GLU A 23 8.77 4.90 -6.88
C GLU A 23 9.39 4.93 -5.48
N ILE A 24 8.88 4.12 -4.55
CA ILE A 24 9.46 3.99 -3.19
C ILE A 24 10.91 3.50 -3.23
N LEU A 25 11.21 2.53 -4.10
CA LEU A 25 12.58 2.05 -4.27
C LEU A 25 13.48 3.14 -4.87
N THR A 26 13.02 3.83 -5.91
CA THR A 26 13.85 4.80 -6.64
C THR A 26 14.02 6.13 -5.91
N GLU A 27 12.97 6.62 -5.23
CA GLU A 27 12.98 7.91 -4.56
C GLU A 27 13.48 7.80 -3.11
N LEU A 28 13.13 6.73 -2.39
CA LEU A 28 13.43 6.57 -0.95
C LEU A 28 14.52 5.53 -0.66
N GLY A 29 14.94 4.74 -1.66
CA GLY A 29 15.91 3.66 -1.46
C GLY A 29 15.37 2.47 -0.64
N ILE A 30 14.05 2.39 -0.45
CA ILE A 30 13.43 1.35 0.38
C ILE A 30 13.06 0.14 -0.48
N ALA A 31 13.85 -0.92 -0.35
CA ALA A 31 13.51 -2.22 -0.91
C ALA A 31 12.38 -2.90 -0.10
N ARG A 32 11.67 -3.85 -0.73
CA ARG A 32 10.56 -4.59 -0.11
C ARG A 32 9.51 -3.67 0.54
N ALA A 33 9.08 -2.63 -0.17
CA ALA A 33 8.06 -1.68 0.30
C ALA A 33 6.80 -2.36 0.89
N SER A 34 6.39 -3.50 0.36
CA SER A 34 5.26 -4.30 0.88
C SER A 34 5.49 -4.80 2.31
N ALA A 35 6.71 -5.17 2.69
CA ALA A 35 7.04 -5.58 4.04
C ALA A 35 6.92 -4.41 5.02
N ARG A 36 7.45 -3.23 4.65
CA ARG A 36 7.31 -2.01 5.46
C ARG A 36 5.86 -1.56 5.63
N VAL A 37 5.07 -1.67 4.57
CA VAL A 37 3.61 -1.43 4.65
C VAL A 37 2.93 -2.43 5.59
N TYR A 38 3.36 -3.69 5.59
CA TYR A 38 2.85 -4.69 6.52
C TYR A 38 3.20 -4.35 7.97
N ASP A 39 4.45 -3.95 8.25
CA ASP A 39 4.92 -3.52 9.57
C ASP A 39 4.09 -2.31 10.05
N LEU A 40 3.95 -1.27 9.23
CA LEU A 40 3.15 -0.09 9.56
C LEU A 40 1.66 -0.44 9.83
N ARG A 41 1.07 -1.36 9.07
CA ARG A 41 -0.30 -1.82 9.34
C ARG A 41 -0.41 -2.58 10.66
N ARG A 42 0.61 -3.37 11.00
CA ARG A 42 0.69 -4.08 12.27
C ARG A 42 0.81 -3.10 13.44
N ASP A 43 1.50 -1.99 13.24
CA ASP A 43 1.65 -0.91 14.22
C ASP A 43 0.39 -0.02 14.34
N GLY A 44 -0.66 -0.31 13.55
CA GLY A 44 -1.95 0.36 13.62
C GLY A 44 -2.13 1.53 12.65
N TYR A 45 -1.17 1.79 11.76
CA TYR A 45 -1.32 2.81 10.74
C TYR A 45 -2.30 2.38 9.63
N VAL A 46 -3.17 3.30 9.22
CA VAL A 46 -4.10 3.10 8.12
C VAL A 46 -3.38 3.36 6.79
N ILE A 47 -3.05 2.28 6.07
CA ILE A 47 -2.44 2.35 4.73
C ILE A 47 -3.38 1.75 3.71
N HIS A 48 -3.79 2.55 2.73
CA HIS A 48 -4.58 2.12 1.59
C HIS A 48 -3.67 1.57 0.48
N SER A 49 -4.16 0.52 -0.20
CA SER A 49 -3.49 -0.06 -1.36
C SER A 49 -4.47 -0.10 -2.53
N THR A 50 -4.11 0.56 -3.63
CA THR A 50 -4.87 0.51 -4.88
C THR A 50 -4.04 -0.17 -5.96
N ALA A 51 -4.68 -0.96 -6.83
CA ALA A 51 -4.00 -1.59 -7.95
C ALA A 51 -4.02 -0.64 -9.15
N VAL A 52 -2.86 -0.24 -9.66
CA VAL A 52 -2.71 0.62 -10.84
C VAL A 52 -2.02 -0.14 -11.96
N VAL A 53 -2.39 0.15 -13.21
CA VAL A 53 -1.75 -0.44 -14.39
C VAL A 53 -0.62 0.50 -14.84
N VAL A 54 0.59 -0.02 -14.88
CA VAL A 54 1.80 0.68 -15.36
C VAL A 54 2.43 -0.11 -16.51
N ARG A 55 3.14 0.57 -17.40
CA ARG A 55 3.94 -0.13 -18.44
C ARG A 55 5.29 -0.51 -17.86
N ASN A 56 5.68 -1.77 -18.02
CA ASN A 56 7.02 -2.20 -17.64
C ASN A 56 8.06 -1.79 -18.70
N ARG A 57 9.36 -2.02 -18.42
CA ARG A 57 10.47 -1.72 -19.35
C ARG A 57 10.34 -2.41 -20.72
N ARG A 58 9.56 -3.49 -20.82
CA ARG A 58 9.28 -4.23 -22.05
C ARG A 58 7.99 -3.76 -22.75
N GLY A 59 7.42 -2.63 -22.32
CA GLY A 59 6.19 -2.06 -22.88
C GLY A 59 4.88 -2.78 -22.51
N LYS A 60 4.93 -3.86 -21.73
CA LYS A 60 3.72 -4.62 -21.35
C LYS A 60 3.00 -3.96 -20.17
N PRO A 61 1.65 -3.92 -20.16
CA PRO A 61 0.89 -3.46 -19.01
C PRO A 61 1.05 -4.45 -17.84
N CYS A 62 1.37 -3.93 -16.67
CA CYS A 62 1.54 -4.67 -15.42
C CYS A 62 0.72 -3.99 -14.32
N ARG A 63 0.07 -4.79 -13.48
CA ARG A 63 -0.63 -4.27 -12.30
C ARG A 63 0.34 -4.21 -11.13
N VAL A 64 0.44 -3.05 -10.51
CA VAL A 64 1.28 -2.82 -9.32
C VAL A 64 0.45 -2.19 -8.21
N ALA A 65 0.87 -2.38 -6.97
CA ALA A 65 0.26 -1.71 -5.83
C ALA A 65 0.77 -0.27 -5.73
N ARG A 66 -0.18 0.65 -5.49
CA ARG A 66 0.06 2.05 -5.12
C ARG A 66 -0.44 2.27 -3.72
N TYR A 67 0.43 2.78 -2.85
CA TYR A 67 0.19 2.98 -1.43
C TYR A 67 -0.10 4.44 -1.14
N SER A 68 -1.00 4.70 -0.21
CA SER A 68 -1.28 6.04 0.33
C SER A 68 -1.69 5.93 1.78
N ALA A 69 -1.32 6.93 2.58
CA ALA A 69 -1.84 7.12 3.92
C ALA A 69 -2.64 8.43 3.98
N PRO A 70 -3.70 8.53 4.79
CA PRO A 70 -4.37 9.79 5.04
C PRO A 70 -3.42 10.77 5.75
N THR A 71 -3.31 12.00 5.23
CA THR A 71 -2.44 13.05 5.80
C THR A 71 -2.83 13.45 7.22
N ALA A 72 -4.12 13.37 7.52
CA ALA A 72 -4.68 13.66 8.83
C ALA A 72 -5.31 12.40 9.41
N GLN A 73 -4.53 11.55 10.08
CA GLN A 73 -5.13 10.54 10.96
C GLN A 73 -4.20 10.12 12.11
N LYS A 74 -4.10 11.04 13.07
CA LYS A 74 -4.32 10.72 14.49
C LYS A 74 -5.78 11.06 14.83
N LEU A 75 -6.74 10.57 14.06
CA LEU A 75 -8.16 10.86 14.28
C LEU A 75 -8.90 9.56 14.61
N LEU A 76 -9.22 9.43 15.90
CA LEU A 76 -10.52 8.96 16.39
C LEU A 76 -11.16 7.81 15.60
N ILE A 77 -10.50 6.66 15.52
CA ILE A 77 -11.23 5.42 15.36
C ILE A 77 -11.22 4.77 16.74
N PRO A 78 -12.36 4.67 17.46
CA PRO A 78 -12.45 3.78 18.61
C PRO A 78 -11.96 2.42 18.14
N HIS A 79 -11.03 1.81 18.87
CA HIS A 79 -10.54 0.47 18.59
C HIS A 79 -11.72 -0.52 18.55
N LEU A 80 -12.38 -0.64 17.40
CA LEU A 80 -13.24 -1.77 17.10
C LEU A 80 -12.30 -2.86 16.59
N PRO A 81 -12.17 -4.02 17.28
CA PRO A 81 -11.51 -5.19 16.74
C PRO A 81 -12.40 -5.79 15.65
N GLY A 82 -12.48 -5.09 14.52
CA GLY A 82 -13.34 -5.38 13.40
C GLY A 82 -12.51 -5.42 12.12
N ARG A 83 -11.62 -6.41 12.07
CA ARG A 83 -10.92 -6.91 10.89
C ARG A 83 -11.69 -6.57 9.61
N ALA A 84 -11.21 -5.61 8.82
CA ALA A 84 -11.67 -5.45 7.46
C ALA A 84 -11.34 -6.76 6.74
N ARG A 85 -12.32 -7.67 6.70
CA ARG A 85 -12.29 -8.86 5.85
C ARG A 85 -12.07 -8.30 4.46
N TYR A 86 -10.91 -8.61 3.87
CA TYR A 86 -10.69 -8.51 2.44
C TYR A 86 -11.94 -9.10 1.79
N THR A 87 -12.82 -8.25 1.28
CA THR A 87 -13.97 -8.71 0.52
C THR A 87 -13.37 -9.35 -0.72
N HIS A 88 -13.53 -10.67 -0.77
CA HIS A 88 -13.21 -11.47 -1.92
C HIS A 88 -13.88 -10.79 -3.13
N ARG A 89 -13.06 -10.24 -4.02
CA ARG A 89 -13.52 -9.68 -5.29
C ARG A 89 -14.41 -10.74 -5.94
N PRO A 90 -15.63 -10.43 -6.42
CA PRO A 90 -16.45 -11.43 -7.07
C PRO A 90 -15.74 -11.86 -8.35
N GLY A 91 -15.39 -13.14 -8.44
CA GLY A 91 -14.95 -13.72 -9.69
C GLY A 91 -16.11 -13.64 -10.67
N LYS A 92 -15.93 -12.89 -11.76
CA LYS A 92 -16.70 -13.12 -12.98
C LYS A 92 -16.49 -14.59 -13.36
N LYS A 93 -17.52 -15.41 -13.25
CA LYS A 93 -17.67 -16.60 -14.09
C LYS A 93 -18.72 -16.25 -15.12
N ASP A 94 -18.26 -16.19 -16.36
CA ASP A 94 -19.05 -15.93 -17.54
C ASP A 94 -20.13 -17.01 -17.71
N ALA A 95 -21.24 -16.59 -18.31
CA ALA A 95 -22.34 -17.45 -18.74
C ALA A 95 -21.85 -18.50 -19.75
N ASN A 96 -22.20 -19.78 -19.54
CA ASN A 96 -22.74 -20.65 -20.59
C ASN A 96 -23.14 -22.02 -20.01
N ALA A 97 -24.44 -22.32 -20.06
CA ALA A 97 -25.03 -23.63 -20.35
C ALA A 97 -26.52 -23.41 -20.61
#